data_AF-A0A382WQ05-F1
#
_entry.id   AF-A0A382WQ05-F1
#
_cell.length_a   1.000
_cell.length_b   1.000
_cell.length_c   1.000
_cell.angle_alpha   90.00
_cell.angle_beta   90.00
_cell.angle_gamma   90.00
#
_symmetry.space_group_name_H-M   'P 1'
#
loop_
_entity.id
_entity.type
_entity.pdbx_description
1 polymer ?
#
loop_
_entity_poly.entity_id
_entity_poly.type
_entity_poly.pdbx_seq_one_letter_code
_entity_poly.pdbx_strand_id
1 'polypeptide(L)'
;MMKITGYADKISAAPGETIRFMVNSEAGKRYRNDIVRVICGDENPDGPGYREKVVNTAANGTYKSRKQVIHAGSFVEIGASDMLDGLKSFTMQAFIWPTTPEIGTQAIISKWRDRDKAGAALIITKENGSLALCLGNGKGKIQTINTGKPLIAKEWYFVAASYD
;
A
#
# COMPACT_ATOMS: atom_id res chain seq x y z
N MET A 1 11.58 1.56 -19.12
CA MET A 1 11.11 1.25 -17.76
C MET A 1 12.18 1.65 -16.76
N MET A 2 11.83 2.42 -15.73
CA MET A 2 12.79 2.96 -14.75
C MET A 2 13.23 1.86 -13.79
N LYS A 3 14.54 1.57 -13.73
CA LYS A 3 15.08 0.42 -12.96
C LYS A 3 15.48 0.77 -11.52
N ILE A 4 15.54 2.06 -11.20
CA ILE A 4 15.91 2.59 -9.91
C ILE A 4 15.02 3.78 -9.57
N THR A 5 14.48 3.81 -8.37
CA THR A 5 13.68 4.89 -7.80
C THR A 5 14.24 5.22 -6.43
N GLY A 6 14.06 6.45 -5.97
CA GLY A 6 14.38 6.81 -4.60
C GLY A 6 13.69 8.08 -4.14
N TYR A 7 13.67 8.27 -2.83
CA TYR A 7 13.16 9.46 -2.18
C TYR A 7 13.96 9.74 -0.90
N ALA A 8 13.82 10.95 -0.38
CA ALA A 8 14.37 11.32 0.92
C ALA A 8 13.26 11.34 1.97
N ASP A 9 13.60 11.08 3.23
CA ASP A 9 12.64 11.10 4.34
C ASP A 9 12.17 12.51 4.73
N LYS A 10 12.88 13.54 4.27
CA LYS A 10 12.53 14.96 4.44
C LYS A 10 13.03 15.79 3.27
N ILE A 11 12.46 16.99 3.15
CA ILE A 11 12.72 17.92 2.03
C ILE A 11 13.99 18.76 2.21
N SER A 12 14.47 18.96 3.44
CA SER A 12 15.65 19.77 3.76
C SER A 12 16.35 19.27 5.04
N ALA A 13 17.61 19.63 5.21
CA ALA A 13 18.40 19.35 6.41
C ALA A 13 19.37 20.49 6.70
N ALA A 14 19.48 20.90 7.97
CA ALA A 14 20.45 21.88 8.43
C ALA A 14 21.82 21.23 8.72
N PRO A 15 22.90 22.02 8.88
CA PRO A 15 24.20 21.48 9.31
C PRO A 15 24.07 20.68 10.62
N GLY A 16 24.62 19.46 10.62
CA GLY A 16 24.54 18.54 11.75
C GLY A 16 23.29 17.64 11.77
N GLU A 17 22.30 17.90 10.92
CA GLU A 17 21.14 17.02 10.79
C GLU A 17 21.38 15.86 9.82
N THR A 18 20.69 14.74 10.08
CA THR A 18 20.69 13.57 9.19
C THR A 18 19.49 13.58 8.26
N ILE A 19 19.73 13.40 6.96
CA ILE A 19 18.71 13.08 5.93
C ILE A 19 18.94 11.66 5.44
N ARG A 20 17.86 10.88 5.28
CA ARG A 20 17.93 9.49 4.83
C ARG A 20 17.38 9.37 3.42
N PHE A 21 18.03 8.55 2.60
CA PHE A 21 17.60 8.24 1.24
C PHE A 21 17.16 6.78 1.17
N MET A 22 15.93 6.56 0.71
CA MET A 22 15.38 5.23 0.46
C MET A 22 15.46 4.96 -1.03
N VAL A 23 16.14 3.88 -1.42
CA VAL A 23 16.35 3.51 -2.82
C VAL A 23 15.78 2.12 -3.09
N ASN A 24 14.86 2.04 -4.04
CA ASN A 24 14.39 0.80 -4.64
C ASN A 24 15.11 0.57 -5.96
N SER A 25 15.71 -0.60 -6.14
CA SER A 25 16.43 -0.96 -7.36
C SER A 25 16.08 -2.39 -7.77
N GLU A 26 15.65 -2.53 -9.03
CA GLU A 26 15.35 -3.81 -9.68
C GLU A 26 16.48 -4.26 -10.62
N ALA A 27 17.58 -3.50 -10.68
CA ALA A 27 18.68 -3.74 -11.63
C ALA A 27 19.51 -5.01 -11.33
N GLY A 28 19.39 -5.60 -10.13
CA GLY A 28 20.13 -6.81 -9.73
C GLY A 28 21.65 -6.63 -9.59
N LYS A 29 22.17 -5.41 -9.79
CA LYS A 29 23.59 -5.03 -9.70
C LYS A 29 23.74 -3.87 -8.74
N ARG A 30 24.94 -3.68 -8.18
CA ARG A 30 25.23 -2.52 -7.33
C ARG A 30 24.98 -1.20 -8.09
N TYR A 31 24.52 -0.17 -7.38
CA TYR A 31 24.31 1.17 -7.95
C TYR A 31 25.24 2.19 -7.30
N ARG A 32 25.56 3.26 -8.03
CA ARG A 32 26.30 4.43 -7.53
C ARG A 32 25.30 5.49 -7.05
N ASN A 33 25.59 6.14 -5.93
CA ASN A 33 24.92 7.35 -5.46
C ASN A 33 26.00 8.42 -5.25
N ASP A 34 25.76 9.60 -5.80
CA ASP A 34 26.58 10.79 -5.59
C ASP A 34 25.67 11.97 -5.23
N ILE A 35 26.03 12.74 -4.22
CA ILE A 35 25.35 13.99 -3.87
C ILE A 35 25.85 15.09 -4.80
N VAL A 36 24.92 15.82 -5.41
CA VAL A 36 25.24 16.91 -6.35
C VAL A 36 24.58 18.21 -5.90
N ARG A 37 25.24 19.33 -6.22
CA ARG A 37 24.63 20.65 -6.23
C ARG A 37 24.10 20.89 -7.64
N VAL A 38 22.79 20.87 -7.80
CA VAL A 38 22.12 21.29 -9.03
C VAL A 38 22.32 22.80 -9.20
N ILE A 39 22.78 23.22 -10.38
CA ILE A 39 23.03 24.62 -10.76
C ILE A 39 21.98 25.07 -11.80
N CYS A 40 21.67 24.21 -12.76
CA CYS A 40 20.65 24.45 -13.78
C CYS A 40 19.96 23.13 -14.12
N GLY A 41 18.63 23.12 -14.11
CA GLY A 41 17.80 21.97 -14.48
C GLY A 41 17.17 22.05 -15.87
N ASP A 42 17.37 23.15 -16.61
CA ASP A 42 16.78 23.36 -17.93
C ASP A 42 17.61 22.65 -19.01
N GLU A 43 16.95 21.79 -19.79
CA GLU A 43 17.55 21.03 -20.90
C GLU A 43 17.33 21.70 -22.28
N ASN A 44 16.74 22.90 -22.33
CA ASN A 44 16.55 23.64 -23.58
C ASN A 44 17.90 23.88 -24.28
N PRO A 45 18.05 23.48 -25.58
CA PRO A 45 19.29 23.68 -26.33
C PRO A 45 19.67 25.14 -26.53
N ASP A 46 18.71 26.06 -26.54
CA ASP A 46 18.95 27.52 -26.65
C ASP A 46 19.22 28.17 -25.27
N GLY A 47 19.14 27.37 -24.20
CA GLY A 47 19.41 27.78 -22.83
C GLY A 47 20.84 27.46 -22.37
N PRO A 48 21.13 27.65 -21.08
CA PRO A 48 22.45 27.35 -20.51
C PRO A 48 22.72 25.84 -20.32
N GLY A 49 21.73 24.98 -20.59
CA GLY A 49 21.79 23.52 -20.42
C GLY A 49 21.81 23.02 -18.97
N TYR A 50 21.60 21.71 -18.78
CA TYR A 50 21.67 21.06 -17.48
C TYR A 50 23.08 21.16 -16.89
N ARG A 51 23.19 21.62 -15.64
CA ARG A 51 24.46 21.78 -14.93
C ARG A 51 24.34 21.34 -13.48
N GLU A 52 25.23 20.45 -13.08
CA GLU A 52 25.40 20.01 -11.70
C GLU A 52 26.88 19.95 -11.32
N LYS A 53 27.14 19.90 -10.02
CA LYS A 53 28.49 19.67 -9.50
C LYS A 53 28.43 18.65 -8.37
N VAL A 54 29.20 17.57 -8.48
CA VAL A 54 29.35 16.59 -7.39
C VAL A 54 29.91 17.29 -6.15
N VAL A 55 29.26 17.04 -5.02
CA VAL A 55 29.70 17.46 -3.69
C VAL A 55 30.31 16.23 -3.03
N ASN A 56 31.57 16.34 -2.60
CA ASN A 56 32.24 15.25 -1.91
C ASN A 56 31.60 15.07 -0.52
N THR A 57 30.91 13.95 -0.34
CA THR A 57 30.28 13.58 0.94
C THR A 57 30.57 12.12 1.25
N ALA A 58 30.47 11.74 2.54
CA ALA A 58 30.56 10.35 2.96
C ALA A 58 29.39 9.48 2.44
N ALA A 59 28.30 10.09 1.95
CA ALA A 59 27.17 9.39 1.35
C ALA A 59 27.41 9.03 -0.13
N ASN A 60 28.49 9.53 -0.75
CA ASN A 60 28.84 9.15 -2.10
C ASN A 60 29.45 7.75 -2.10
N GLY A 61 28.94 6.85 -2.93
CA GLY A 61 29.40 5.48 -2.88
C GLY A 61 28.62 4.52 -3.74
N THR A 62 29.03 3.26 -3.67
CA THR A 62 28.38 2.16 -4.37
C THR A 62 27.59 1.32 -3.36
N TYR A 63 26.31 1.10 -3.62
CA TYR A 63 25.37 0.43 -2.72
C TYR A 63 24.81 -0.85 -3.34
N LYS A 64 24.36 -1.80 -2.51
CA LYS A 64 23.71 -3.02 -2.98
C LYS A 64 22.31 -2.70 -3.51
N SER A 65 21.94 -3.27 -4.66
CA SER A 65 20.56 -3.21 -5.16
C SER A 65 19.64 -4.04 -4.28
N ARG A 66 18.47 -3.49 -3.95
CA ARG A 66 17.40 -4.19 -3.23
C ARG A 66 16.05 -3.70 -3.74
N LYS A 67 15.12 -4.64 -3.95
CA LYS A 67 13.72 -4.33 -4.18
C LYS A 67 13.04 -3.93 -2.87
N GLN A 68 12.30 -2.84 -2.88
CA GLN A 68 11.45 -2.40 -1.77
C GLN A 68 10.01 -2.36 -2.25
N VAL A 69 9.17 -3.23 -1.68
CA VAL A 69 7.75 -3.31 -2.06
C VAL A 69 6.99 -2.15 -1.41
N ILE A 70 6.18 -1.46 -2.20
CA ILE A 70 5.26 -0.42 -1.72
C ILE A 70 3.88 -1.05 -1.56
N HIS A 71 3.37 -1.04 -0.34
CA HIS A 71 2.01 -1.44 -0.04
C HIS A 71 1.10 -0.21 -0.14
N ALA A 72 0.61 0.06 -1.35
CA ALA A 72 -0.22 1.23 -1.63
C ALA A 72 -1.67 1.00 -1.20
N GLY A 73 -2.32 2.08 -0.75
CA GLY A 73 -3.70 2.10 -0.27
C GLY A 73 -3.76 2.60 1.16
N SER A 74 -4.64 3.58 1.43
CA SER A 74 -4.90 4.03 2.79
C SER A 74 -5.81 3.03 3.50
N PHE A 75 -5.44 2.62 4.70
CA PHE A 75 -6.25 1.74 5.54
C PHE A 75 -5.97 2.03 7.03
N VAL A 76 -6.81 1.46 7.89
CA VAL A 76 -6.58 1.42 9.34
C VAL A 76 -6.02 0.05 9.69
N GLU A 77 -4.86 0.02 10.35
CA GLU A 77 -4.28 -1.20 10.90
C GLU A 77 -4.57 -1.28 12.40
N ILE A 78 -5.14 -2.39 12.83
CA ILE A 78 -5.33 -2.70 14.25
C ILE A 78 -4.35 -3.82 14.58
N GLY A 79 -3.52 -3.61 15.60
CA GLY A 79 -2.54 -4.59 16.07
C GLY A 79 -3.19 -5.91 16.51
N ALA A 80 -2.37 -6.96 16.61
CA ALA A 80 -2.83 -8.27 17.05
C ALA A 80 -3.54 -8.20 18.41
N SER A 81 -4.60 -8.99 18.57
CA SER A 81 -5.45 -8.99 19.76
C SER A 81 -6.01 -10.38 20.00
N ASP A 82 -5.66 -10.97 21.15
CA ASP A 82 -6.15 -12.29 21.57
C ASP A 82 -7.69 -12.32 21.62
N MET A 83 -8.32 -11.19 21.95
CA MET A 83 -9.78 -11.05 21.96
C MET A 83 -10.38 -11.24 20.56
N LEU A 84 -9.73 -10.73 19.52
CA LEU A 84 -10.16 -10.92 18.12
C LEU A 84 -9.77 -12.30 17.56
N ASP A 85 -8.76 -12.95 18.12
CA ASP A 85 -8.34 -14.30 17.74
C ASP A 85 -9.25 -15.39 18.29
N GLY A 86 -9.84 -15.17 19.47
CA GLY A 86 -10.72 -16.14 20.16
C GLY A 86 -12.20 -16.07 19.81
N LEU A 87 -12.61 -15.23 18.85
CA LEU A 87 -14.03 -15.05 18.50
C LEU A 87 -14.63 -16.34 17.94
N LYS A 88 -15.71 -16.79 18.57
CA LYS A 88 -16.54 -17.93 18.12
C LYS A 88 -17.77 -17.47 17.34
N SER A 89 -18.32 -16.34 17.73
CA SER A 89 -19.39 -15.61 17.05
C SER A 89 -19.02 -14.13 17.03
N PHE A 90 -19.49 -13.39 16.02
CA PHE A 90 -19.17 -11.98 15.87
C PHE A 90 -20.14 -11.26 14.93
N THR A 91 -20.13 -9.93 15.00
CA THR A 91 -20.75 -9.05 14.00
C THR A 91 -19.75 -8.01 13.54
N MET A 92 -19.62 -7.85 12.22
CA MET A 92 -18.88 -6.74 11.60
C MET A 92 -19.89 -5.77 11.01
N GLN A 93 -19.78 -4.48 11.33
CA GLN A 93 -20.68 -3.47 10.81
C GLN A 93 -19.97 -2.14 10.58
N ALA A 94 -20.42 -1.38 9.58
CA ALA A 94 -19.88 -0.06 9.24
C ALA A 94 -20.92 0.78 8.50
N PHE A 95 -20.77 2.10 8.58
CA PHE A 95 -21.33 3.01 7.57
C PHE A 95 -20.30 3.17 6.46
N ILE A 96 -20.71 2.97 5.20
CA ILE A 96 -19.83 3.06 4.03
C ILE A 96 -20.42 3.99 2.98
N TRP A 97 -19.52 4.59 2.18
CA TRP A 97 -19.84 5.38 1.01
C TRP A 97 -18.97 4.89 -0.16
N PRO A 98 -19.38 3.81 -0.87
CA PRO A 98 -18.53 3.14 -1.85
C PRO A 98 -18.42 4.01 -3.11
N THR A 99 -17.21 4.44 -3.48
CA THR A 99 -16.99 5.27 -4.67
C THR A 99 -16.89 4.50 -5.97
N THR A 100 -16.44 3.24 -5.87
CA THR A 100 -16.07 2.39 -7.00
C THR A 100 -16.44 0.92 -6.72
N PRO A 101 -17.68 0.60 -6.31
CA PRO A 101 -18.07 -0.75 -5.90
C PRO A 101 -17.85 -1.82 -6.99
N GLU A 102 -17.73 -1.42 -8.25
CA GLU A 102 -17.47 -2.28 -9.41
C GLU A 102 -16.00 -2.67 -9.59
N ILE A 103 -15.05 -2.02 -8.89
CA ILE A 103 -13.61 -2.25 -9.08
C ILE A 103 -13.13 -3.39 -8.19
N GLY A 104 -13.35 -4.62 -8.64
CA GLY A 104 -12.79 -5.82 -8.03
C GLY A 104 -13.24 -6.06 -6.58
N THR A 105 -12.51 -6.91 -5.86
CA THR A 105 -12.80 -7.23 -4.46
C THR A 105 -12.20 -6.15 -3.56
N GLN A 106 -13.01 -5.57 -2.67
CA GLN A 106 -12.58 -4.51 -1.75
C GLN A 106 -12.92 -4.91 -0.32
N ALA A 107 -11.94 -4.89 0.58
CA ALA A 107 -12.17 -5.15 1.99
C ALA A 107 -12.67 -3.88 2.70
N ILE A 108 -13.77 -4.01 3.44
CA ILE A 108 -14.30 -2.95 4.32
C ILE A 108 -13.72 -3.14 5.72
N ILE A 109 -13.89 -4.35 6.28
CA ILE A 109 -13.30 -4.79 7.55
C ILE A 109 -12.73 -6.18 7.30
N SER A 110 -11.48 -6.44 7.70
CA SER A 110 -10.92 -7.78 7.56
C SER A 110 -9.99 -8.14 8.71
N LYS A 111 -10.12 -9.37 9.15
CA LYS A 111 -9.11 -10.10 9.92
C LYS A 111 -8.83 -11.38 9.15
N TRP A 112 -8.04 -11.24 8.09
CA TRP A 112 -7.84 -12.27 7.08
C TRP A 112 -6.36 -12.58 6.89
N ARG A 113 -6.04 -13.88 6.84
CA ARG A 113 -4.70 -14.37 6.52
C ARG A 113 -4.71 -15.03 5.16
N ASP A 114 -4.24 -14.31 4.14
CA ASP A 114 -4.37 -14.76 2.75
C ASP A 114 -3.56 -16.02 2.42
N ARG A 115 -2.39 -16.21 3.06
CA ARG A 115 -1.55 -17.40 2.85
C ARG A 115 -2.29 -18.70 3.17
N ASP A 116 -3.10 -18.67 4.22
CA ASP A 116 -3.75 -19.86 4.77
C ASP A 116 -5.25 -19.91 4.44
N LYS A 117 -5.80 -18.83 3.83
CA LYS A 117 -7.24 -18.63 3.62
C LYS A 117 -8.02 -18.81 4.93
N ALA A 118 -7.59 -18.07 5.96
CA ALA A 118 -8.13 -18.15 7.31
C ALA A 118 -8.67 -16.79 7.78
N GLY A 119 -9.76 -16.81 8.53
CA GLY A 119 -10.33 -15.64 9.19
C GLY A 119 -11.64 -15.17 8.56
N ALA A 120 -11.94 -13.89 8.71
CA ALA A 120 -13.18 -13.30 8.24
C ALA A 120 -12.96 -11.92 7.59
N ALA A 121 -13.75 -11.61 6.57
CA ALA A 121 -13.73 -10.31 5.92
C ALA A 121 -15.12 -9.90 5.44
N LEU A 122 -15.52 -8.67 5.78
CA LEU A 122 -16.64 -7.97 5.17
C LEU A 122 -16.13 -7.24 3.92
N ILE A 123 -16.64 -7.61 2.75
CA ILE A 123 -16.11 -7.17 1.45
C ILE A 123 -17.20 -6.62 0.53
N ILE A 124 -16.79 -5.81 -0.44
CA ILE A 124 -17.51 -5.61 -1.70
C ILE A 124 -16.99 -6.66 -2.69
N THR A 125 -17.90 -7.39 -3.32
CA THR A 125 -17.55 -8.49 -4.23
C THR A 125 -17.17 -7.98 -5.62
N LYS A 126 -16.27 -8.69 -6.30
CA LYS A 126 -15.88 -8.35 -7.67
C LYS A 126 -16.93 -8.75 -8.70
N GLU A 127 -17.79 -9.72 -8.36
CA GLU A 127 -18.74 -10.33 -9.27
C GLU A 127 -19.87 -9.36 -9.64
N ASN A 128 -20.35 -8.58 -8.67
CA ASN A 128 -21.46 -7.66 -8.87
C ASN A 128 -21.42 -6.43 -7.95
N GLY A 129 -20.34 -6.17 -7.21
CA GLY A 129 -20.29 -5.03 -6.29
C GLY A 129 -21.25 -5.13 -5.10
N SER A 130 -21.74 -6.33 -4.78
CA SER A 130 -22.59 -6.54 -3.61
C SER A 130 -21.75 -6.69 -2.34
N LEU A 131 -22.38 -6.46 -1.19
CA LEU A 131 -21.78 -6.75 0.10
C LEU A 131 -21.70 -8.27 0.31
N ALA A 132 -20.59 -8.75 0.86
CA ALA A 132 -20.47 -10.14 1.28
C ALA A 132 -19.64 -10.33 2.55
N LEU A 133 -19.94 -11.40 3.29
CA LEU A 133 -19.09 -11.95 4.33
C LEU A 133 -18.31 -13.14 3.78
N CYS A 134 -16.99 -13.05 3.84
CA CYS A 134 -16.05 -14.12 3.54
C CYS A 134 -15.55 -14.76 4.84
N LEU A 135 -15.61 -16.09 4.91
CA LEU A 135 -15.14 -16.90 6.04
C LEU A 135 -14.17 -17.96 5.53
N GLY A 136 -13.02 -18.08 6.20
CA GLY A 136 -11.95 -19.01 5.84
C GLY A 136 -11.53 -19.85 7.04
N ASN A 137 -11.45 -21.17 6.87
CA ASN A 137 -11.14 -22.09 7.97
C ASN A 137 -9.65 -22.48 8.05
N GLY A 138 -8.78 -21.89 7.23
CA GLY A 138 -7.35 -22.23 7.22
C GLY A 138 -6.99 -23.54 6.50
N LYS A 139 -7.99 -24.27 5.97
CA LYS A 139 -7.82 -25.53 5.23
C LYS A 139 -8.11 -25.35 3.74
N GLY A 140 -7.95 -24.13 3.24
CA GLY A 140 -8.20 -23.77 1.83
C GLY A 140 -9.67 -23.61 1.44
N LYS A 141 -10.63 -23.91 2.33
CA LYS A 141 -12.06 -23.70 2.06
C LYS A 141 -12.48 -22.29 2.48
N ILE A 142 -13.08 -21.56 1.55
CA ILE A 142 -13.67 -20.24 1.76
C ILE A 142 -15.17 -20.35 1.52
N GLN A 143 -15.96 -19.77 2.42
CA GLN A 143 -17.38 -19.52 2.19
C GLN A 143 -17.62 -18.03 2.04
N THR A 144 -18.42 -17.66 1.04
CA THR A 144 -18.80 -16.28 0.78
C THR A 144 -20.32 -16.20 0.75
N ILE A 145 -20.88 -15.40 1.64
CA ILE A 145 -22.32 -15.13 1.70
C ILE A 145 -22.51 -13.70 1.22
N ASN A 146 -23.16 -13.53 0.07
CA ASN A 146 -23.41 -12.21 -0.54
C ASN A 146 -24.87 -11.78 -0.42
N THR A 147 -25.11 -10.48 -0.42
CA THR A 147 -26.48 -9.93 -0.37
C THR A 147 -27.22 -10.02 -1.71
N GLY A 148 -26.52 -10.38 -2.79
CA GLY A 148 -27.06 -10.46 -4.15
C GLY A 148 -27.42 -9.11 -4.78
N LYS A 149 -27.37 -8.01 -4.00
CA LYS A 149 -27.73 -6.67 -4.47
C LYS A 149 -26.49 -5.79 -4.58
N PRO A 150 -26.19 -5.24 -5.77
CA PRO A 150 -25.06 -4.33 -5.95
C PRO A 150 -25.23 -3.10 -5.07
N LEU A 151 -24.12 -2.60 -4.52
CA LEU A 151 -24.07 -1.27 -3.92
C LEU A 151 -24.10 -0.21 -5.02
N ILE A 152 -24.84 0.87 -4.80
CA ILE A 152 -24.83 2.03 -5.69
C ILE A 152 -23.64 2.90 -5.32
N ALA A 153 -22.85 3.29 -6.31
CA ALA A 153 -21.72 4.17 -6.10
C ALA A 153 -22.19 5.51 -5.51
N LYS A 154 -21.44 6.03 -4.54
CA LYS A 154 -21.64 7.34 -3.91
C LYS A 154 -22.95 7.50 -3.13
N GLU A 155 -23.48 6.40 -2.62
CA GLU A 155 -24.62 6.38 -1.70
C GLU A 155 -24.21 5.88 -0.31
N TRP A 156 -24.86 6.38 0.75
CA TRP A 156 -24.60 5.91 2.10
C TRP A 156 -25.32 4.59 2.39
N TYR A 157 -24.57 3.62 2.93
CA TYR A 157 -25.12 2.36 3.40
C TYR A 157 -24.68 2.09 4.84
N PHE A 158 -25.60 1.60 5.65
CA PHE A 158 -25.24 0.79 6.82
C PHE A 158 -25.11 -0.66 6.37
N VAL A 159 -23.94 -1.25 6.60
CA VAL A 159 -23.64 -2.63 6.23
C VAL A 159 -23.31 -3.43 7.48
N ALA A 160 -23.79 -4.67 7.54
CA ALA A 160 -23.51 -5.57 8.64
C ALA A 160 -23.50 -7.03 8.17
N ALA A 161 -22.70 -7.85 8.83
CA ALA A 161 -22.75 -9.30 8.72
C ALA A 161 -22.43 -9.94 10.08
N SER A 162 -23.14 -11.02 10.39
CA SER A 162 -22.98 -11.76 11.65
C SER A 162 -22.68 -13.22 11.38
N TYR A 163 -21.90 -13.82 12.28
CA TYR A 163 -21.61 -15.24 12.35
C TYR A 163 -21.87 -15.71 13.77
N ASP A 164 -22.58 -16.83 13.91
CA ASP A 164 -22.94 -17.48 15.17
C ASP A 164 -22.63 -18.98 15.11
#